data_AF-A0A3C1RGW3-F1
#
_entry.id   AF-A0A3C1RGW3-F1
#
_cell.length_a   1.000
_cell.length_b   1.000
_cell.length_c   1.000
_cell.angle_alpha   90.00
_cell.angle_beta   90.00
_cell.angle_gamma   90.00
#
_symmetry.space_group_name_H-M   'P 1'
#
loop_
_entity.id
_entity.type
_entity.pdbx_description
1 polymer ?
#
loop_
_entity_poly.entity_id
_entity_poly.type
_entity_poly.pdbx_seq_one_letter_code
_entity_poly.pdbx_strand_id
1 'polypeptide(L)'
;MAKQEIKNLTIEEKIEKWKESYGGVSVLPVEDKKCYLREPNMRDYTRAFTVMQDQGDSAFGDEMLQSLWLEGDKEILTDNDYFAPAKKEIMKMLRYDDPIINELPDRQKEIIIGGSRAVIRVITKEDVSIAERKNPSNKPFVTQSALFDLVKVEADPAFDDKQNPAIRFPLYQALEKAQNTKIAQLKKL
;
A
#
# COMPACT_ATOMS: atom_id res chain seq x y z
N MET A 1 15.01 16.92 -20.39
CA MET A 1 14.13 17.55 -21.40
C MET A 1 12.65 17.42 -21.03
N ALA A 2 12.13 16.23 -20.68
CA ALA A 2 10.72 16.03 -20.29
C ALA A 2 10.18 16.91 -19.13
N LYS A 3 10.98 17.20 -18.09
CA LYS A 3 10.54 18.05 -16.95
C LYS A 3 10.32 19.53 -17.32
N GLN A 4 10.97 20.03 -18.38
CA GLN A 4 10.85 21.43 -18.78
C GLN A 4 9.56 21.67 -19.60
N GLU A 5 9.14 20.68 -20.38
CA GLU A 5 7.93 20.74 -21.21
C GLU A 5 6.64 20.72 -20.39
N ILE A 6 6.60 19.97 -19.29
CA ILE A 6 5.40 19.89 -18.43
C ILE A 6 5.15 21.22 -17.70
N LYS A 7 6.20 22.00 -17.41
CA LYS A 7 6.09 23.22 -16.60
C LYS A 7 5.22 24.31 -17.25
N ASN A 8 5.14 24.34 -18.59
CA ASN A 8 4.44 25.38 -19.35
C ASN A 8 3.01 24.98 -19.77
N LEU A 9 2.57 23.78 -19.43
CA LEU A 9 1.24 23.26 -19.76
C LEU A 9 0.16 23.84 -18.83
N THR A 10 -1.09 23.86 -19.30
CA THR A 10 -2.25 24.12 -18.42
C THR A 10 -2.42 22.99 -17.41
N ILE A 11 -3.22 23.22 -16.37
CA ILE A 11 -3.42 22.20 -15.34
C ILE A 11 -4.14 20.96 -15.91
N GLU A 12 -5.04 21.15 -16.87
CA GLU A 12 -5.77 20.07 -17.56
C GLU A 12 -4.80 19.18 -18.34
N GLU A 13 -3.91 19.80 -19.13
CA GLU A 13 -2.89 19.08 -19.90
C GLU A 13 -1.88 18.35 -18.99
N LYS A 14 -1.52 18.96 -17.85
CA LYS A 14 -0.68 18.30 -16.84
C LYS A 14 -1.37 17.08 -16.24
N ILE A 15 -2.66 17.18 -15.93
CA ILE A 15 -3.44 16.07 -15.36
C ILE A 15 -3.46 14.87 -16.32
N GLU A 16 -3.65 15.09 -17.62
CA GLU A 16 -3.61 14.00 -18.61
C GLU A 16 -2.24 13.30 -18.62
N LYS A 17 -1.14 14.07 -18.71
CA LYS A 17 0.21 13.50 -18.68
C LYS A 17 0.54 12.78 -17.37
N TRP A 18 0.04 13.28 -16.25
CA TRP A 18 0.22 12.63 -14.95
C TRP A 18 -0.58 11.33 -14.86
N LYS A 19 -1.82 11.29 -15.37
CA LYS A 19 -2.61 10.05 -15.44
C LYS A 19 -1.91 9.00 -16.32
N GLU A 20 -1.33 9.39 -17.45
CA GLU A 20 -0.54 8.48 -18.29
C GLU A 20 0.69 7.93 -17.54
N SER A 21 1.33 8.76 -16.71
CA SER A 21 2.56 8.39 -16.01
C SER A 21 2.33 7.58 -14.73
N TYR A 22 1.22 7.83 -14.04
CA TYR A 22 0.97 7.33 -12.68
C TYR A 22 -0.33 6.52 -12.55
N GLY A 23 -1.09 6.35 -13.62
CA GLY A 23 -2.40 5.70 -13.62
C GLY A 23 -3.52 6.66 -13.22
N GLY A 24 -3.40 7.25 -12.02
CA GLY A 24 -4.40 8.15 -11.46
C GLY A 24 -3.82 9.42 -10.84
N VAL A 25 -4.70 10.43 -10.76
CA VAL A 25 -4.43 11.72 -10.14
C VAL A 25 -5.65 12.13 -9.33
N SER A 26 -5.42 12.50 -8.08
CA SER A 26 -6.44 13.01 -7.16
C SER A 26 -6.24 14.51 -6.95
N VAL A 27 -7.34 15.23 -6.82
CA VAL A 27 -7.34 16.60 -6.31
C VAL A 27 -7.73 16.56 -4.84
N LEU A 28 -6.95 17.22 -3.99
CA LEU A 28 -7.22 17.38 -2.56
C LEU A 28 -7.57 18.84 -2.29
N PRO A 29 -8.86 19.19 -2.18
CA PRO A 29 -9.28 20.52 -1.74
C PRO A 29 -9.09 20.65 -0.22
N VAL A 30 -8.58 21.81 0.21
CA VAL A 30 -8.44 22.19 1.61
C VAL A 30 -8.91 23.64 1.72
N GLU A 31 -10.18 23.82 2.11
CA GLU A 31 -10.85 25.13 2.14
C GLU A 31 -10.75 25.91 0.81
N ASP A 32 -10.04 27.03 0.79
CA ASP A 32 -9.80 27.89 -0.37
C ASP A 32 -8.68 27.39 -1.29
N LYS A 33 -7.99 26.31 -0.92
CA LYS A 33 -6.78 25.81 -1.58
C LYS A 33 -6.96 24.42 -2.16
N LYS A 34 -6.03 24.03 -3.04
CA LYS A 34 -5.98 22.65 -3.54
C LYS A 34 -4.57 22.20 -3.90
N CYS A 35 -4.36 20.89 -3.83
CA CYS A 35 -3.22 20.25 -4.45
C CYS A 35 -3.63 19.04 -5.29
N TYR A 36 -2.72 18.61 -6.15
CA TYR A 36 -2.85 17.44 -7.01
C TYR A 36 -1.82 16.42 -6.55
N LEU A 37 -2.30 15.20 -6.33
CA LEU A 37 -1.52 14.08 -5.85
C LEU A 37 -1.60 12.95 -6.88
N ARG A 38 -0.49 12.27 -7.15
CA ARG A 38 -0.55 11.00 -7.90
C ARG A 38 -1.07 9.87 -7.02
N GLU A 39 -1.53 8.80 -7.64
CA GLU A 39 -1.82 7.57 -6.92
C GLU A 39 -0.54 6.97 -6.28
N PRO A 40 -0.66 6.41 -5.05
CA PRO A 40 0.43 5.72 -4.40
C PRO A 40 0.66 4.32 -5.00
N ASN A 41 1.91 3.89 -4.99
CA ASN A 41 2.29 2.49 -5.25
C ASN A 41 2.94 1.87 -4.00
N MET A 42 3.29 0.58 -4.06
CA MET A 42 3.89 -0.11 -2.91
C MET A 42 5.19 0.49 -2.41
N ARG A 43 6.01 1.14 -3.25
CA ARG A 43 7.23 1.83 -2.79
C ARG A 43 6.91 3.04 -1.91
N ASP A 44 5.87 3.79 -2.24
CA ASP A 44 5.42 4.93 -1.42
C ASP A 44 4.99 4.45 -0.05
N TYR A 45 4.19 3.38 -0.02
CA TYR A 45 3.79 2.77 1.23
C TYR A 45 4.97 2.20 2.01
N THR A 46 5.88 1.44 1.37
CA THR A 46 7.08 0.95 2.06
C THR A 46 7.86 2.12 2.68
N ARG A 47 8.04 3.23 1.95
CA ARG A 47 8.73 4.42 2.48
C ARG A 47 7.98 5.04 3.66
N ALA A 48 6.69 5.30 3.52
CA ALA A 48 5.87 5.91 4.57
C ALA A 48 5.81 5.04 5.83
N PHE A 49 5.68 3.71 5.69
CA PHE A 49 5.73 2.78 6.83
C PHE A 49 7.12 2.71 7.47
N THR A 50 8.21 2.82 6.70
CA THR A 50 9.56 2.91 7.28
C THR A 50 9.72 4.18 8.10
N VAL A 51 9.31 5.33 7.57
CA VAL A 51 9.36 6.60 8.30
C VAL A 51 8.48 6.54 9.56
N MET A 52 7.30 5.91 9.46
CA MET A 52 6.41 5.69 10.61
C MET A 52 7.05 4.81 11.70
N GLN A 53 7.77 3.75 11.33
CA GLN A 53 8.49 2.91 12.28
C GLN A 53 9.59 3.69 13.01
N ASP A 54 10.24 4.64 12.33
CA ASP A 54 11.34 5.41 12.88
C ASP A 54 10.88 6.65 13.68
N GLN A 55 9.77 7.28 13.28
CA GLN A 55 9.36 8.62 13.74
C GLN A 55 7.94 8.66 14.35
N GLY A 56 7.21 7.54 14.35
CA GLY A 56 5.88 7.39 14.93
C GLY A 56 4.72 7.55 13.94
N ASP A 57 3.51 7.23 14.40
CA ASP A 57 2.28 7.15 13.59
C ASP A 57 1.97 8.44 12.80
N SER A 58 2.30 9.59 13.36
CA SER A 58 2.10 10.87 12.70
C SER A 58 2.95 10.99 11.44
N ALA A 59 4.14 10.40 11.37
CA ALA A 59 5.07 10.62 10.27
C ALA A 59 4.61 9.96 8.94
N PHE A 60 3.72 8.96 9.01
CA PHE A 60 3.19 8.30 7.82
C PHE A 60 2.46 9.27 6.87
N GLY A 61 1.51 10.03 7.42
CA GLY A 61 0.69 10.94 6.62
C GLY A 61 1.51 12.08 6.02
N ASP A 62 2.56 12.51 6.72
CA ASP A 62 3.47 13.56 6.29
C ASP A 62 4.29 13.09 5.08
N GLU A 63 4.88 11.89 5.19
CA GLU A 63 5.65 11.28 4.11
C GLU A 63 4.77 10.99 2.90
N MET A 64 3.53 10.52 3.09
CA MET A 64 2.59 10.30 1.99
C MET A 64 2.22 11.61 1.27
N LEU A 65 1.90 12.69 2.00
CA LEU A 65 1.58 13.98 1.39
C LEU A 65 2.76 14.51 0.56
N GLN A 66 3.98 14.40 1.08
CA GLN A 66 5.18 14.85 0.39
C GLN A 66 5.53 13.98 -0.83
N SER A 67 5.48 12.66 -0.70
CA SER A 67 5.86 11.73 -1.77
C SER A 67 4.87 11.68 -2.94
N LEU A 68 3.60 11.99 -2.68
CA LEU A 68 2.55 11.99 -3.71
C LEU A 68 2.34 13.37 -4.37
N TRP A 69 2.92 14.43 -3.83
CA TRP A 69 2.74 15.80 -4.33
C TRP A 69 3.18 15.98 -5.78
N LEU A 70 2.26 16.45 -6.63
CA LEU A 70 2.56 16.87 -8.00
C LEU A 70 2.65 18.39 -8.10
N GLU A 71 1.56 19.09 -7.78
CA GLU A 71 1.44 20.55 -7.89
C GLU A 71 0.30 21.05 -6.98
N GLY A 72 0.29 22.33 -6.59
CA GLY A 72 -0.74 22.91 -5.74
C GLY A 72 -0.26 24.09 -4.90
N ASP A 73 -1.15 24.58 -4.04
CA ASP A 73 -0.87 25.66 -3.10
C ASP A 73 0.12 25.21 -2.02
N LYS A 74 1.31 25.82 -2.01
CA LYS A 74 2.41 25.40 -1.12
C LYS A 74 2.10 25.55 0.38
N GLU A 75 1.15 26.41 0.74
CA GLU A 75 0.67 26.54 2.12
C GLU A 75 0.13 25.22 2.68
N ILE A 76 -0.41 24.32 1.84
CA ILE A 76 -0.83 22.98 2.27
C ILE A 76 0.35 22.15 2.84
N LEU A 77 1.59 22.42 2.42
CA LEU A 77 2.79 21.73 2.91
C LEU A 77 3.50 22.47 4.06
N THR A 78 3.25 23.77 4.22
CA THR A 78 4.07 24.63 5.09
C THR A 78 3.30 25.26 6.24
N ASP A 79 1.97 25.36 6.14
CA ASP A 79 1.08 25.90 7.16
C ASP A 79 0.29 24.75 7.80
N ASN A 80 0.37 24.67 9.12
CA ASN A 80 -0.21 23.58 9.89
C ASN A 80 -1.75 23.53 9.81
N ASP A 81 -2.41 24.66 9.64
CA ASP A 81 -3.87 24.75 9.57
C ASP A 81 -4.42 24.09 8.29
N TYR A 82 -3.65 24.11 7.20
CA TYR A 82 -3.96 23.38 5.97
C TYR A 82 -3.36 21.97 5.94
N PHE A 83 -2.19 21.79 6.54
CA PHE A 83 -1.47 20.51 6.55
C PHE A 83 -2.20 19.43 7.33
N ALA A 84 -2.69 19.74 8.54
CA ALA A 84 -3.38 18.78 9.39
C ALA A 84 -4.65 18.17 8.75
N PRO A 85 -5.58 18.95 8.15
CA PRO A 85 -6.74 18.38 7.45
C PRO A 85 -6.33 17.62 6.19
N ALA A 86 -5.34 18.10 5.40
CA ALA A 86 -4.84 17.40 4.23
C ALA A 86 -4.31 15.99 4.58
N LYS A 87 -3.50 15.92 5.62
CA LYS A 87 -2.96 14.67 6.17
C LYS A 87 -4.08 13.69 6.59
N LYS A 88 -5.11 14.19 7.28
CA LYS A 88 -6.26 13.36 7.70
C LYS A 88 -7.00 12.77 6.51
N GLU A 89 -7.14 13.51 5.42
CA GLU A 89 -7.77 13.01 4.20
C GLU A 89 -6.91 11.94 3.51
N ILE A 90 -5.60 12.16 3.45
CA ILE A 90 -4.64 11.18 2.88
C ILE A 90 -4.71 9.83 3.61
N MET A 91 -4.87 9.84 4.94
CA MET A 91 -5.02 8.62 5.72
C MET A 91 -6.25 7.80 5.30
N LYS A 92 -7.30 8.43 4.75
CA LYS A 92 -8.49 7.72 4.27
C LYS A 92 -8.25 7.02 2.93
N MET A 93 -7.23 7.41 2.16
CA MET A 93 -6.85 6.74 0.91
C MET A 93 -6.26 5.34 1.15
N LEU A 94 -5.80 5.03 2.36
CA LEU A 94 -5.34 3.69 2.76
C LEU A 94 -6.52 2.75 3.07
N ARG A 95 -7.49 2.65 2.15
CA ARG A 95 -8.62 1.74 2.29
C ARG A 95 -8.71 0.88 1.05
N TYR A 96 -8.40 -0.41 1.23
CA TYR A 96 -8.53 -1.45 0.23
C TYR A 96 -9.55 -2.47 0.69
N ASP A 97 -10.22 -3.12 -0.27
CA ASP A 97 -11.21 -4.14 0.02
C ASP A 97 -10.59 -5.32 0.76
N ASP A 98 -11.34 -5.91 1.68
CA ASP A 98 -10.93 -7.14 2.34
C ASP A 98 -10.80 -8.28 1.32
N PRO A 99 -9.78 -9.14 1.43
CA PRO A 99 -9.67 -10.34 0.61
C PRO A 99 -10.77 -11.34 1.00
N ILE A 100 -11.33 -12.03 0.00
CA ILE A 100 -12.15 -13.22 0.24
C ILE A 100 -11.22 -14.43 0.37
N ILE A 101 -11.40 -15.24 1.42
CA ILE A 101 -10.56 -16.41 1.69
C ILE A 101 -11.45 -17.64 1.78
N ASN A 102 -11.26 -18.60 0.87
CA ASN A 102 -11.98 -19.88 0.88
C ASN A 102 -11.02 -21.02 1.26
N GLU A 103 -11.51 -22.00 2.01
CA GLU A 103 -10.77 -23.24 2.28
C GLU A 103 -10.88 -24.16 1.06
N LEU A 104 -9.75 -24.74 0.64
CA LEU A 104 -9.69 -25.74 -0.42
C LEU A 104 -9.26 -27.11 0.15
N PRO A 105 -9.43 -28.21 -0.62
CA PRO A 105 -8.82 -29.50 -0.30
C PRO A 105 -7.30 -29.39 -0.09
N ASP A 106 -6.69 -30.44 0.49
CA ASP A 106 -5.24 -30.52 0.72
C ASP A 106 -4.65 -29.42 1.60
N ARG A 107 -5.47 -28.82 2.48
CA ARG A 107 -5.07 -27.72 3.39
C ARG A 107 -4.56 -26.49 2.63
N GLN A 108 -5.15 -26.23 1.47
CA GLN A 108 -4.89 -25.04 0.68
C GLN A 108 -5.95 -23.97 0.96
N LYS A 109 -5.64 -22.73 0.62
CA LYS A 109 -6.56 -21.60 0.69
C LYS A 109 -6.59 -20.88 -0.63
N GLU A 110 -7.79 -20.54 -1.08
CA GLU A 110 -8.03 -19.64 -2.18
C GLU A 110 -8.16 -18.21 -1.63
N ILE A 111 -7.49 -17.26 -2.28
CA ILE A 111 -7.54 -15.84 -1.99
C ILE A 111 -8.07 -15.14 -3.23
N ILE A 112 -9.18 -14.40 -3.10
CA ILE A 112 -9.79 -13.63 -4.17
C ILE A 112 -9.71 -12.13 -3.81
N ILE A 113 -9.12 -11.35 -4.70
CA ILE A 113 -8.91 -9.90 -4.54
C ILE A 113 -9.22 -9.22 -5.88
N GLY A 114 -10.22 -8.33 -5.91
CA GLY A 114 -10.60 -7.62 -7.14
C GLY A 114 -10.93 -8.53 -8.32
N GLY A 115 -11.48 -9.72 -8.05
CA GLY A 115 -11.77 -10.75 -9.06
C GLY A 115 -10.57 -11.58 -9.51
N SER A 116 -9.35 -11.25 -9.07
CA SER A 116 -8.15 -12.06 -9.31
C SER A 116 -7.98 -13.11 -8.21
N ARG A 117 -7.50 -14.30 -8.58
CA ARG A 117 -7.38 -15.46 -7.72
C ARG A 117 -5.92 -15.86 -7.49
N ALA A 118 -5.61 -16.24 -6.25
CA ALA A 118 -4.37 -16.93 -5.88
C ALA A 118 -4.68 -18.10 -4.95
N VAL A 119 -3.87 -19.16 -5.03
CA VAL A 119 -3.91 -20.29 -4.12
C VAL A 119 -2.60 -20.39 -3.38
N ILE A 120 -2.70 -20.56 -2.06
CA ILE A 120 -1.57 -20.83 -1.19
C ILE A 120 -1.74 -22.18 -0.51
N ARG A 121 -0.64 -22.88 -0.29
CA ARG A 121 -0.60 -24.02 0.63
C ARG A 121 -0.57 -23.53 2.07
N VAL A 122 -0.73 -24.46 3.01
CA VAL A 122 -0.55 -24.19 4.45
C VAL A 122 0.77 -23.46 4.72
N ILE A 123 0.69 -22.40 5.52
CA ILE A 123 1.84 -21.63 5.99
C ILE A 123 2.42 -22.33 7.21
N THR A 124 3.70 -22.67 7.15
CA THR A 124 4.42 -23.30 8.27
C THR A 124 5.30 -22.30 9.01
N LYS A 125 5.73 -22.65 10.22
CA LYS A 125 6.70 -21.86 10.98
C LYS A 125 8.04 -21.70 10.24
N GLU A 126 8.47 -22.73 9.51
CA GLU A 126 9.71 -22.63 8.72
C GLU A 126 9.56 -21.65 7.56
N ASP A 127 8.41 -21.62 6.88
CA ASP A 127 8.14 -20.64 5.81
C ASP A 127 8.27 -19.21 6.33
N VAL A 128 7.68 -18.93 7.50
CA VAL A 128 7.76 -17.62 8.16
C VAL A 128 9.22 -17.29 8.49
N SER A 129 9.96 -18.24 9.09
CA SER A 129 11.37 -18.01 9.42
C SER A 129 12.24 -17.76 8.17
N ILE A 130 12.01 -18.50 7.08
CA ILE A 130 12.71 -18.25 5.80
C ILE A 130 12.34 -16.88 5.23
N ALA A 131 11.07 -16.48 5.30
CA ALA A 131 10.63 -15.17 4.84
C ALA A 131 11.25 -14.02 5.66
N GLU A 132 11.35 -14.16 6.98
CA GLU A 132 12.01 -13.19 7.86
C GLU A 132 13.51 -13.08 7.57
N ARG A 133 14.20 -14.21 7.34
CA ARG A 133 15.63 -14.20 6.95
C ARG A 133 15.88 -13.45 5.64
N LYS A 134 14.88 -13.39 4.74
CA LYS A 134 14.94 -12.59 3.50
C LYS A 134 14.74 -11.08 3.74
N ASN A 135 14.40 -10.67 4.97
CA ASN A 135 14.19 -9.27 5.36
C ASN A 135 15.07 -8.85 6.55
N PRO A 136 16.41 -8.93 6.44
CA PRO A 136 17.33 -8.61 7.54
C PRO A 136 17.25 -7.14 8.00
N SER A 137 16.79 -6.25 7.13
CA SER A 137 16.61 -4.82 7.44
C SER A 137 15.22 -4.47 8.00
N ASN A 138 14.38 -5.46 8.29
CA ASN A 138 13.02 -5.28 8.79
C ASN A 138 12.18 -4.28 7.96
N LYS A 139 12.39 -4.26 6.64
CA LYS A 139 11.66 -3.36 5.74
C LYS A 139 10.19 -3.75 5.66
N PRO A 140 9.25 -2.79 5.71
CA PRO A 140 7.82 -3.07 5.57
C PRO A 140 7.51 -3.89 4.32
N PHE A 141 6.59 -4.84 4.46
CA PHE A 141 6.04 -5.70 3.40
C PHE A 141 7.00 -6.72 2.76
N VAL A 142 8.30 -6.64 3.02
CA VAL A 142 9.28 -7.56 2.41
C VAL A 142 9.08 -8.99 2.91
N THR A 143 8.85 -9.18 4.21
CA THR A 143 8.57 -10.50 4.80
C THR A 143 7.30 -11.11 4.20
N GLN A 144 6.20 -10.34 4.11
CA GLN A 144 4.92 -10.83 3.58
C GLN A 144 5.02 -11.16 2.09
N SER A 145 5.75 -10.35 1.32
CA SER A 145 6.04 -10.62 -0.09
C SER A 145 6.86 -11.92 -0.26
N ALA A 146 7.92 -12.09 0.53
CA ALA A 146 8.74 -13.29 0.51
C ALA A 146 7.95 -14.54 0.97
N LEU A 147 7.07 -14.39 1.95
CA LEU A 147 6.20 -15.46 2.43
C LEU A 147 5.24 -15.91 1.32
N PHE A 148 4.59 -14.98 0.63
CA PHE A 148 3.73 -15.31 -0.51
C PHE A 148 4.49 -16.12 -1.57
N ASP A 149 5.68 -15.66 -1.96
CA ASP A 149 6.51 -16.34 -2.96
C ASP A 149 6.89 -17.78 -2.54
N LEU A 150 6.98 -18.07 -1.22
CA LEU A 150 7.28 -19.41 -0.69
C LEU A 150 6.07 -20.35 -0.66
N VAL A 151 4.87 -19.82 -0.42
CA VAL A 151 3.66 -20.62 -0.19
C VAL A 151 2.67 -20.60 -1.36
N LYS A 152 2.90 -19.76 -2.36
CA LYS A 152 2.11 -19.71 -3.59
C LYS A 152 2.17 -21.06 -4.31
N VAL A 153 0.99 -21.59 -4.62
CA VAL A 153 0.80 -22.76 -5.49
C VAL A 153 0.52 -22.29 -6.91
N GLU A 154 -0.45 -21.38 -7.06
CA GLU A 154 -0.84 -20.75 -8.32
C GLU A 154 -1.37 -19.34 -8.06
N ALA A 155 -1.25 -18.45 -9.04
CA ALA A 155 -1.85 -17.13 -8.96
C ALA A 155 -2.05 -16.53 -10.37
N ASP A 156 -3.10 -15.74 -10.51
CA ASP A 156 -3.36 -14.98 -11.73
C ASP A 156 -2.27 -13.90 -11.96
N PRO A 157 -2.06 -13.45 -13.21
CA PRO A 157 -1.02 -12.46 -13.54
C PRO A 157 -1.10 -11.13 -12.76
N ALA A 158 -2.27 -10.76 -12.24
CA ALA A 158 -2.43 -9.58 -11.39
C ALA A 158 -1.52 -9.63 -10.13
N PHE A 159 -1.18 -10.84 -9.65
CA PHE A 159 -0.28 -11.05 -8.52
C PHE A 159 1.20 -10.95 -8.88
N ASP A 160 1.57 -10.67 -10.14
CA ASP A 160 2.95 -10.42 -10.54
C ASP A 160 3.34 -8.95 -10.37
N ASP A 161 2.36 -8.02 -10.40
CA ASP A 161 2.61 -6.61 -10.13
C ASP A 161 2.89 -6.39 -8.63
N LYS A 162 4.18 -6.30 -8.28
CA LYS A 162 4.65 -6.04 -6.91
C LYS A 162 4.42 -4.60 -6.46
N GLN A 163 3.98 -3.72 -7.35
CA GLN A 163 3.75 -2.31 -7.09
C GLN A 163 2.27 -1.94 -6.92
N ASN A 164 1.34 -2.80 -7.33
CA ASN A 164 -0.11 -2.59 -7.19
C ASN A 164 -0.60 -2.76 -5.74
N PRO A 165 -0.95 -1.67 -5.03
CA PRO A 165 -1.39 -1.75 -3.63
C PRO A 165 -2.75 -2.44 -3.46
N ALA A 166 -3.65 -2.31 -4.44
CA ALA A 166 -4.98 -2.89 -4.40
C ALA A 166 -4.97 -4.43 -4.40
N ILE A 167 -3.90 -5.03 -4.92
CA ILE A 167 -3.65 -6.48 -4.79
C ILE A 167 -2.81 -6.78 -3.54
N ARG A 168 -1.77 -5.99 -3.28
CA ARG A 168 -0.76 -6.34 -2.27
C ARG A 168 -1.23 -6.16 -0.84
N PHE A 169 -1.96 -5.10 -0.51
CA PHE A 169 -2.47 -4.93 0.85
C PHE A 169 -3.45 -6.03 1.25
N PRO A 170 -4.50 -6.32 0.47
CA PRO A 170 -5.42 -7.41 0.80
C PRO A 170 -4.71 -8.76 0.82
N LEU A 171 -3.73 -8.99 -0.07
CA LEU A 171 -2.92 -10.21 -0.04
C LEU A 171 -2.16 -10.37 1.28
N TYR A 172 -1.47 -9.33 1.75
CA TYR A 172 -0.71 -9.41 3.00
C TYR A 172 -1.63 -9.61 4.21
N GLN A 173 -2.80 -8.97 4.21
CA GLN A 173 -3.83 -9.21 5.21
C GLN A 173 -4.35 -10.66 5.16
N ALA A 174 -4.51 -11.24 3.96
CA ALA A 174 -4.91 -12.64 3.80
C ALA A 174 -3.84 -13.61 4.35
N LEU A 175 -2.56 -13.33 4.10
CA LEU A 175 -1.46 -14.13 4.64
C LEU A 175 -1.39 -14.06 6.16
N GLU A 176 -1.65 -12.90 6.75
CA GLU A 176 -1.73 -12.74 8.20
C GLU A 176 -2.91 -13.52 8.79
N LYS A 177 -4.10 -13.40 8.19
CA LYS A 177 -5.29 -14.19 8.57
C LYS A 177 -5.03 -15.70 8.45
N ALA A 178 -4.32 -16.13 7.41
CA ALA A 178 -3.95 -17.53 7.20
C ALA A 178 -2.94 -18.06 8.24
N GLN A 179 -1.99 -17.23 8.68
CA GLN A 179 -1.05 -17.56 9.76
C GLN A 179 -1.76 -17.71 11.11
N ASN A 180 -2.75 -16.85 11.39
CA ASN A 180 -3.41 -16.74 12.69
C ASN A 180 -4.66 -17.64 12.85
N THR A 181 -4.73 -18.76 12.13
CA THR A 181 -5.92 -19.66 12.14
C THR A 181 -6.18 -20.37 13.47
N LYS A 182 -5.21 -20.43 14.38
CA LYS A 182 -5.36 -21.01 15.74
C LYS A 182 -4.93 -20.02 16.80
N ILE A 183 -5.89 -19.27 17.36
CA ILE A 183 -5.65 -18.32 18.46
C ILE A 183 -5.87 -19.04 19.80
N ALA A 184 -4.86 -19.05 20.67
CA ALA A 184 -5.03 -19.43 22.07
C ALA A 184 -5.32 -18.18 22.90
N GLN A 185 -6.39 -18.19 23.71
CA GLN A 185 -6.70 -17.11 24.64
C GLN A 185 -6.37 -17.55 26.07
N LEU A 186 -5.58 -16.74 26.77
CA LEU A 186 -5.29 -16.96 28.18
C LEU A 186 -6.53 -16.54 28.99
N LYS A 187 -7.29 -17.51 29.50
CA LYS A 187 -8.42 -17.25 30.39
C LYS A 187 -7.90 -17.12 31.82
N LYS A 188 -8.06 -15.94 32.41
CA LYS A 188 -7.87 -15.75 33.85
C LYS A 188 -9.07 -16.40 34.57
N LEU A 189 -8.79 -17.29 35.53
CA LEU A 189 -9.81 -17.86 36.41
C LEU A 189 -10.32 -16.81 37.39
#